data_AF-A0A519RBJ7-F1
#
_entry.id   AF-A0A519RBJ7-F1
#
_cell.length_a   1.000
_cell.length_b   1.000
_cell.length_c   1.000
_cell.angle_alpha   90.00
_cell.angle_beta   90.00
_cell.angle_gamma   90.00
#
_symmetry.space_group_name_H-M   'P 1'
#
loop_
_entity.id
_entity.type
_entity.pdbx_description
1 polymer ?
#
loop_
_entity_poly.entity_id
_entity_poly.type
_entity_poly.pdbx_seq_one_letter_code
_entity_poly.pdbx_strand_id
1 'polypeptide(L)'
;KPISELNDLIVLFLDRANNGDYLDFSPLKILINITDLSIESNQISDISFLEPLKKLEAVWLQNNNIRELNSLKNHNKLEALDLRYNPISKLPIWITDLNLPIKWDDTLKRGTLSLYENPIEEPPLEIIKQGNEAISRYFDKISKQGIDYIYEAKLTLVGEGSAGKTSLQARLLDAKAELPKKDSRTRGIKIYDWKFKKNNLKNHIAHIWDFGGQDVYYPVHRFFLTENSVFVLLASTRQTHHNFDYWIPTIYQFGGKSPTLV
;
A
#
# COMPACT_ATOMS: atom_id res chain seq x y z
N LYS A 1 17.06 -28.52 27.76
CA LYS A 1 17.48 -29.57 26.80
C LYS A 1 17.71 -28.91 25.46
N PRO A 2 18.75 -29.27 24.69
CA PRO A 2 18.90 -28.79 23.33
C PRO A 2 17.60 -29.05 22.56
N ILE A 3 17.09 -28.07 21.82
CA ILE A 3 15.89 -28.24 20.97
C ILE A 3 16.08 -29.44 20.01
N SER A 4 17.33 -29.74 19.64
CA SER A 4 17.68 -30.86 18.77
C SER A 4 17.35 -32.26 19.30
N GLU A 5 17.00 -32.38 20.57
CA GLU A 5 16.61 -33.64 21.19
C GLU A 5 15.07 -33.81 21.24
N LEU A 6 14.30 -32.82 20.79
CA LEU A 6 12.83 -32.78 20.87
C LEU A 6 12.16 -33.24 19.56
N ASN A 7 12.59 -34.37 19.01
CA ASN A 7 12.14 -34.84 17.69
C ASN A 7 10.64 -35.17 17.59
N ASP A 8 9.97 -35.37 18.72
CA ASP A 8 8.52 -35.67 18.80
C ASP A 8 7.67 -34.41 19.01
N LEU A 9 8.28 -33.22 18.95
CA LEU A 9 7.56 -31.97 19.15
C LEU A 9 6.58 -31.72 18.00
N ILE A 10 5.32 -31.47 18.37
CA ILE A 10 4.22 -31.16 17.44
C ILE A 10 3.94 -29.66 17.41
N VAL A 11 4.07 -29.00 18.56
CA VAL A 11 3.74 -27.59 18.74
C VAL A 11 4.91 -26.87 19.39
N LEU A 12 5.30 -25.72 18.85
CA LEU A 12 6.38 -24.89 19.38
C LEU A 12 5.98 -23.41 19.37
N PHE A 13 6.06 -22.78 20.55
CA PHE A 13 5.91 -21.33 20.72
C PHE A 13 7.23 -20.76 21.23
N LEU A 14 7.84 -19.85 20.47
CA LEU A 14 9.08 -19.16 20.80
C LEU A 14 8.94 -17.66 20.50
N ASP A 15 7.79 -17.10 20.86
CA ASP A 15 7.45 -15.69 20.63
C ASP A 15 8.33 -14.77 21.48
N ARG A 16 8.84 -13.68 20.90
CA ARG A 16 9.68 -12.68 21.60
C ARG A 16 10.91 -13.28 22.31
N ALA A 17 11.45 -14.38 21.79
CA ALA A 17 12.57 -15.11 22.39
C ALA A 17 13.93 -14.39 22.22
N ASN A 18 14.02 -13.43 21.30
CA ASN A 18 15.30 -12.83 20.91
C ASN A 18 15.86 -11.77 21.88
N ASN A 19 15.08 -11.31 22.89
CA ASN A 19 15.49 -10.31 23.90
C ASN A 19 16.21 -9.05 23.37
N GLY A 20 15.98 -8.68 22.10
CA GLY A 20 16.65 -7.55 21.45
C GLY A 20 17.92 -7.89 20.66
N ASP A 21 18.40 -9.13 20.74
CA ASP A 21 19.55 -9.64 19.98
C ASP A 21 19.11 -10.58 18.84
N TYR A 22 20.05 -10.96 17.96
CA TYR A 22 19.80 -11.98 16.95
C TYR A 22 19.72 -13.37 17.58
N LEU A 23 18.68 -14.13 17.24
CA LEU A 23 18.52 -15.54 17.62
C LEU A 23 18.58 -16.43 16.38
N ASP A 24 19.44 -17.45 16.40
CA ASP A 24 19.54 -18.42 15.30
C ASP A 24 18.43 -19.49 15.39
N PHE A 25 17.53 -19.48 14.41
CA PHE A 25 16.45 -20.46 14.26
C PHE A 25 16.81 -21.64 13.36
N SER A 26 18.02 -21.67 12.77
CA SER A 26 18.48 -22.79 11.94
C SER A 26 18.40 -24.17 12.60
N PRO A 27 18.54 -24.33 13.94
CA PRO A 27 18.35 -25.63 14.60
C PRO A 27 16.91 -26.14 14.53
N LEU A 28 15.90 -25.32 14.26
CA LEU A 28 14.50 -25.77 14.18
C LEU A 28 14.23 -26.69 12.99
N LYS A 29 15.09 -26.65 11.96
CA LYS A 29 14.94 -27.40 10.72
C LYS A 29 14.84 -28.93 10.90
N ILE A 30 15.27 -29.46 12.05
CA ILE A 30 15.22 -30.89 12.37
C ILE A 30 13.92 -31.33 13.04
N LEU A 31 13.07 -30.38 13.45
CA LEU A 31 11.79 -30.65 14.11
C LEU A 31 10.70 -30.95 13.08
N ILE A 32 10.97 -31.92 12.20
CA ILE A 32 10.15 -32.27 11.02
C ILE A 32 8.72 -32.73 11.34
N ASN A 33 8.43 -32.96 12.62
CA ASN A 33 7.12 -33.37 13.12
C ASN A 33 6.21 -32.21 13.56
N ILE A 34 6.72 -30.97 13.60
CA ILE A 34 5.93 -29.81 14.01
C ILE A 34 4.80 -29.53 13.01
N THR A 35 3.61 -29.30 13.56
CA THR A 35 2.40 -28.86 12.86
C THR A 35 2.10 -27.39 13.16
N ASP A 36 2.36 -26.92 14.38
CA ASP A 36 2.03 -25.55 14.81
C ASP A 36 3.31 -24.86 15.31
N LEU A 37 3.71 -23.79 14.63
CA LEU A 37 4.90 -23.01 14.94
C LEU A 37 4.54 -21.54 15.12
N SER A 38 4.87 -20.99 16.29
CA SER A 38 4.81 -19.55 16.55
C SER A 38 6.19 -19.03 16.93
N ILE A 39 6.64 -18.03 16.18
CA ILE A 39 7.94 -17.36 16.34
C ILE A 39 7.76 -15.87 16.03
N GLU A 40 6.67 -15.27 16.52
CA GLU A 40 6.40 -13.86 16.32
C GLU A 40 7.40 -12.96 17.06
N SER A 41 7.59 -11.75 16.55
CA SER A 41 8.37 -10.71 17.24
C SER A 41 9.82 -11.10 17.54
N ASN A 42 10.51 -11.73 16.59
CA ASN A 42 11.88 -12.26 16.75
C ASN A 42 12.91 -11.67 15.79
N GLN A 43 12.58 -10.60 15.06
CA GLN A 43 13.46 -9.95 14.07
C GLN A 43 13.95 -10.90 12.95
N ILE A 44 13.23 -12.00 12.69
CA ILE A 44 13.61 -13.04 11.73
C ILE A 44 13.58 -12.46 10.32
N SER A 45 14.65 -12.67 9.55
CA SER A 45 14.73 -12.27 8.13
C SER A 45 14.83 -13.47 7.20
N ASP A 46 15.55 -14.51 7.61
CA ASP A 46 15.67 -15.79 6.90
C ASP A 46 14.75 -16.84 7.51
N ILE A 47 13.87 -17.40 6.70
CA ILE A 47 12.93 -18.46 7.06
C ILE A 47 13.23 -19.78 6.33
N SER A 48 14.44 -19.93 5.77
CA SER A 48 14.89 -21.15 5.06
C SER A 48 14.79 -22.41 5.91
N PHE A 49 14.91 -22.29 7.24
CA PHE A 49 14.75 -23.40 8.18
C PHE A 49 13.33 -24.01 8.18
N LEU A 50 12.33 -23.32 7.62
CA LEU A 50 10.98 -23.86 7.46
C LEU A 50 10.90 -24.88 6.32
N GLU A 51 11.78 -24.83 5.32
CA GLU A 51 11.69 -25.72 4.15
C GLU A 51 11.53 -27.21 4.46
N PRO A 52 12.26 -27.82 5.40
CA PRO A 52 12.08 -29.24 5.73
C PRO A 52 10.81 -29.53 6.55
N LEU A 53 10.13 -28.53 7.11
CA LEU A 53 9.00 -28.70 8.04
C LEU A 53 7.67 -28.94 7.30
N LYS A 54 7.61 -29.99 6.48
CA LYS A 54 6.49 -30.28 5.56
C LYS A 54 5.14 -30.62 6.24
N LYS A 55 5.13 -30.76 7.56
CA LYS A 55 3.93 -31.05 8.35
C LYS A 55 3.27 -29.80 8.93
N LEU A 56 3.82 -28.60 8.71
CA LEU A 56 3.23 -27.37 9.20
C LEU A 56 1.81 -27.16 8.68
N GLU A 57 0.91 -26.92 9.64
CA GLU A 57 -0.51 -26.60 9.48
C GLU A 57 -0.77 -25.16 9.93
N ALA A 58 -0.09 -24.67 10.96
CA ALA A 58 -0.21 -23.28 11.41
C ALA A 58 1.15 -22.64 11.64
N VAL A 59 1.37 -21.46 11.06
CA VAL A 59 2.63 -20.71 11.18
C VAL A 59 2.35 -19.25 11.49
N TRP A 60 2.89 -18.77 12.61
CA TRP A 60 2.75 -17.39 13.08
C TRP A 60 4.10 -16.68 13.06
N LEU A 61 4.28 -15.76 12.10
CA LEU A 61 5.53 -15.07 11.77
C LEU A 61 5.37 -13.54 11.84
N GLN A 62 4.30 -13.04 12.43
CA GLN A 62 4.04 -11.61 12.52
C GLN A 62 5.15 -10.85 13.27
N ASN A 63 5.31 -9.58 12.91
CA ASN A 63 6.28 -8.68 13.53
C ASN A 63 7.73 -9.19 13.40
N ASN A 64 8.14 -9.54 12.19
CA ASN A 64 9.50 -9.97 11.85
C ASN A 64 10.05 -9.10 10.69
N ASN A 65 11.22 -9.47 10.17
CA ASN A 65 11.92 -8.77 9.09
C ASN A 65 11.90 -9.57 7.77
N ILE A 66 10.87 -10.37 7.54
CA ILE A 66 10.76 -11.29 6.40
C ILE A 66 10.46 -10.49 5.13
N ARG A 67 11.22 -10.76 4.07
CA ARG A 67 11.04 -10.15 2.75
C ARG A 67 10.70 -11.16 1.66
N GLU A 68 11.21 -12.38 1.80
CA GLU A 68 11.05 -13.44 0.83
C GLU A 68 10.28 -14.61 1.42
N LEU A 69 9.39 -15.19 0.62
CA LEU A 69 8.48 -16.26 1.05
C LEU A 69 8.82 -17.63 0.45
N ASN A 70 9.91 -17.75 -0.33
CA ASN A 70 10.21 -18.93 -1.15
C ASN A 70 10.20 -20.24 -0.34
N SER A 71 10.67 -20.20 0.90
CA SER A 71 10.70 -21.35 1.80
C SER A 71 9.31 -21.88 2.18
N LEU A 72 8.25 -21.08 2.02
CA LEU A 72 6.87 -21.47 2.28
C LEU A 72 6.18 -22.15 1.08
N LYS A 73 6.76 -22.10 -0.13
CA LYS A 73 6.13 -22.53 -1.40
C LYS A 73 5.52 -23.94 -1.38
N ASN A 74 6.15 -24.87 -0.68
CA ASN A 74 5.77 -26.29 -0.69
C ASN A 74 5.07 -26.73 0.61
N HIS A 75 4.47 -25.80 1.36
CA HIS A 75 3.73 -26.08 2.59
C HIS A 75 2.23 -26.21 2.33
N ASN A 76 1.86 -27.19 1.51
CA ASN A 76 0.50 -27.38 1.02
C ASN A 76 -0.51 -27.85 2.10
N LYS A 77 -0.05 -28.05 3.33
CA LYS A 77 -0.88 -28.41 4.49
C LYS A 77 -1.23 -27.21 5.37
N LEU A 78 -0.73 -26.02 5.04
CA LEU A 78 -1.02 -24.83 5.84
C LEU A 78 -2.52 -24.54 5.84
N GLU A 79 -3.06 -24.47 7.04
CA GLU A 79 -4.40 -24.02 7.38
C GLU A 79 -4.38 -22.59 7.95
N ALA A 80 -3.23 -22.11 8.45
CA ALA A 80 -3.09 -20.74 8.92
C ALA A 80 -1.66 -20.22 8.70
N LEU A 81 -1.56 -18.99 8.21
CA LEU A 81 -0.28 -18.32 8.01
C LEU A 81 -0.43 -16.83 8.34
N ASP A 82 0.29 -16.37 9.36
CA ASP A 82 0.33 -14.96 9.72
C ASP A 82 1.69 -14.34 9.37
N LEU A 83 1.68 -13.39 8.45
CA LEU A 83 2.84 -12.64 7.97
C LEU A 83 2.66 -11.13 8.21
N ARG A 84 1.71 -10.73 9.06
CA ARG A 84 1.46 -9.31 9.35
C ARG A 84 2.72 -8.61 9.87
N TYR A 85 2.82 -7.31 9.64
CA TYR A 85 3.94 -6.50 10.15
C TYR A 85 5.31 -7.06 9.73
N ASN A 86 5.47 -7.37 8.45
CA ASN A 86 6.74 -7.71 7.84
C ASN A 86 7.06 -6.74 6.68
N PRO A 87 8.31 -6.63 6.25
CA PRO A 87 8.68 -5.80 5.10
C PRO A 87 8.51 -6.53 3.75
N ILE A 88 7.42 -7.27 3.55
CA ILE A 88 7.14 -7.95 2.27
C ILE A 88 6.65 -6.93 1.25
N SER A 89 7.38 -6.78 0.14
CA SER A 89 6.99 -5.87 -0.95
C SER A 89 6.37 -6.57 -2.16
N LYS A 90 6.57 -7.88 -2.30
CA LYS A 90 6.08 -8.64 -3.45
C LYS A 90 5.55 -10.00 -3.00
N LEU A 91 4.33 -10.32 -3.44
CA LEU A 91 3.79 -11.66 -3.29
C LEU A 91 4.20 -12.54 -4.47
N PRO A 92 4.65 -13.76 -4.21
CA PRO A 92 4.94 -14.71 -5.28
C PRO A 92 3.66 -15.28 -5.88
N ILE A 93 3.70 -15.65 -7.16
CA ILE A 93 2.53 -16.21 -7.88
C ILE A 93 1.92 -17.44 -7.20
N TRP A 94 2.75 -18.29 -6.59
CA TRP A 94 2.30 -19.51 -5.92
C TRP A 94 1.54 -19.24 -4.61
N ILE A 95 1.48 -18.00 -4.12
CA ILE A 95 0.83 -17.68 -2.85
C ILE A 95 -0.64 -18.10 -2.82
N THR A 96 -1.32 -18.08 -3.98
CA THR A 96 -2.72 -18.51 -4.10
C THR A 96 -2.87 -20.03 -4.09
N ASP A 97 -1.81 -20.78 -4.36
CA ASP A 97 -1.81 -22.26 -4.37
C ASP A 97 -1.88 -22.83 -2.95
N LEU A 98 -1.60 -22.01 -1.93
CA LEU A 98 -1.82 -22.37 -0.52
C LEU A 98 -3.31 -22.56 -0.18
N ASN A 99 -4.22 -22.11 -1.04
CA ASN A 99 -5.67 -22.24 -0.87
C ASN A 99 -6.22 -21.66 0.44
N LEU A 100 -5.49 -20.67 1.01
CA LEU A 100 -5.91 -19.92 2.18
C LEU A 100 -6.53 -18.59 1.76
N PRO A 101 -7.71 -18.20 2.28
CA PRO A 101 -8.24 -16.85 2.11
C PRO A 101 -7.22 -15.80 2.55
N ILE A 102 -6.77 -14.98 1.60
CA ILE A 102 -5.82 -13.89 1.85
C ILE A 102 -6.56 -12.70 2.43
N LYS A 103 -6.05 -12.14 3.53
CA LYS A 103 -6.65 -11.05 4.29
C LYS A 103 -5.70 -9.87 4.45
N TRP A 104 -6.29 -8.68 4.32
CA TRP A 104 -5.66 -7.40 4.64
C TRP A 104 -6.46 -6.71 5.74
N ASP A 105 -6.39 -7.28 6.94
CA ASP A 105 -6.97 -6.72 8.15
C ASP A 105 -6.16 -7.18 9.36
N ASP A 106 -6.34 -6.51 10.49
CA ASP A 106 -5.61 -6.81 11.72
C ASP A 106 -6.19 -8.00 12.49
N THR A 107 -7.06 -8.82 11.88
CA THR A 107 -7.68 -9.95 12.59
C THR A 107 -6.80 -11.19 12.52
N LEU A 108 -6.56 -11.77 13.70
CA LEU A 108 -5.94 -13.09 13.81
C LEU A 108 -7.04 -14.15 13.65
N LYS A 109 -7.01 -14.90 12.55
CA LYS A 109 -7.98 -15.95 12.29
C LYS A 109 -7.29 -17.20 11.76
N ARG A 110 -7.50 -18.34 12.42
CA ARG A 110 -7.11 -19.65 11.87
C ARG A 110 -7.93 -19.92 10.62
N GLY A 111 -7.34 -20.50 9.58
CA GLY A 111 -8.00 -20.67 8.29
C GLY A 111 -7.74 -19.55 7.29
N THR A 112 -6.80 -18.63 7.55
CA THR A 112 -6.49 -17.51 6.65
C THR A 112 -4.99 -17.26 6.50
N LEU A 113 -4.63 -16.52 5.45
CA LEU A 113 -3.31 -15.95 5.24
C LEU A 113 -3.37 -14.43 5.44
N SER A 114 -2.78 -13.93 6.53
CA SER A 114 -2.86 -12.51 6.90
C SER A 114 -1.60 -11.74 6.49
N LEU A 115 -1.79 -10.61 5.78
CA LEU A 115 -0.71 -9.78 5.20
C LEU A 115 -0.75 -8.32 5.65
N TYR A 116 -1.61 -7.97 6.61
CA TYR A 116 -1.76 -6.59 7.08
C TYR A 116 -0.43 -5.94 7.49
N GLU A 117 -0.31 -4.64 7.21
CA GLU A 117 0.90 -3.84 7.50
C GLU A 117 2.19 -4.40 6.88
N ASN A 118 2.09 -4.85 5.63
CA ASN A 118 3.24 -5.09 4.76
C ASN A 118 3.30 -4.02 3.66
N PRO A 119 4.47 -3.57 3.19
CA PRO A 119 4.59 -2.60 2.10
C PRO A 119 4.42 -3.25 0.71
N ILE A 120 3.34 -4.01 0.49
CA ILE A 120 3.15 -4.78 -0.76
C ILE A 120 2.85 -3.85 -1.94
N GLU A 121 3.73 -3.90 -2.95
CA GLU A 121 3.61 -3.17 -4.22
C GLU A 121 3.07 -4.06 -5.34
N GLU A 122 3.34 -5.38 -5.27
CA GLU A 122 2.99 -6.36 -6.30
C GLU A 122 2.38 -7.61 -5.66
N PRO A 123 1.08 -7.90 -5.85
CA PRO A 123 0.07 -7.10 -6.55
C PRO A 123 -0.34 -5.83 -5.78
N PRO A 124 -0.97 -4.83 -6.45
CA PRO A 124 -1.51 -3.65 -5.78
C PRO A 124 -2.49 -4.01 -4.66
N LEU A 125 -2.53 -3.20 -3.61
CA LEU A 125 -3.34 -3.44 -2.42
C LEU A 125 -4.84 -3.61 -2.75
N GLU A 126 -5.34 -2.89 -3.74
CA GLU A 126 -6.73 -2.98 -4.21
C GLU A 126 -7.07 -4.38 -4.74
N ILE A 127 -6.09 -5.07 -5.35
CA ILE A 127 -6.23 -6.45 -5.80
C ILE A 127 -6.23 -7.40 -4.61
N ILE A 128 -5.35 -7.17 -3.63
CA ILE A 128 -5.27 -8.00 -2.41
C ILE A 128 -6.59 -7.94 -1.62
N LYS A 129 -7.15 -6.74 -1.46
CA LYS A 129 -8.43 -6.52 -0.75
C LYS A 129 -9.62 -7.21 -1.42
N GLN A 130 -9.55 -7.51 -2.71
CA GLN A 130 -10.59 -8.25 -3.44
C GLN A 130 -10.50 -9.78 -3.24
N GLY A 131 -9.37 -10.28 -2.71
CA GLY A 131 -9.17 -11.69 -2.36
C GLY A 131 -8.52 -12.54 -3.45
N ASN A 132 -8.43 -13.84 -3.19
CA ASN A 132 -7.58 -14.79 -3.93
C ASN A 132 -7.85 -14.81 -5.44
N GLU A 133 -9.11 -14.80 -5.87
CA GLU A 133 -9.43 -14.83 -7.30
C GLU A 133 -8.90 -13.61 -8.05
N ALA A 134 -8.96 -12.43 -7.43
CA ALA A 134 -8.43 -11.20 -8.04
C ALA A 134 -6.91 -11.26 -8.15
N ILE A 135 -6.25 -11.79 -7.12
CA ILE A 135 -4.80 -12.02 -7.10
C ILE A 135 -4.39 -13.03 -8.20
N SER A 136 -5.07 -14.17 -8.31
CA SER A 136 -4.80 -15.17 -9.35
C SER A 136 -4.99 -14.57 -10.75
N ARG A 137 -6.09 -13.84 -10.98
CA ARG A 137 -6.34 -13.15 -12.27
C ARG A 137 -5.27 -12.11 -12.60
N TYR A 138 -4.78 -11.38 -11.60
CA TYR A 138 -3.68 -10.42 -11.76
C TYR A 138 -2.41 -11.13 -12.25
N PHE A 139 -2.00 -12.21 -11.60
CA PHE A 139 -0.81 -12.97 -12.00
C PHE A 139 -0.98 -13.68 -13.36
N ASP A 140 -2.16 -14.21 -13.65
CA ASP A 140 -2.50 -14.78 -14.96
C ASP A 140 -2.36 -13.75 -16.08
N LYS A 141 -2.80 -12.51 -15.83
CA LYS A 141 -2.68 -11.42 -16.80
C LYS A 141 -1.21 -11.05 -17.04
N ILE A 142 -0.41 -10.96 -15.98
CA ILE A 142 1.01 -10.62 -16.09
C ILE A 142 1.79 -11.70 -16.84
N SER A 143 1.54 -12.98 -16.53
CA SER A 143 2.22 -14.10 -17.20
C SER A 143 1.89 -14.18 -18.69
N LYS A 144 0.67 -13.82 -19.09
CA LYS A 144 0.21 -13.88 -20.49
C LYS A 144 0.51 -12.63 -21.31
N GLN A 145 0.50 -11.44 -20.70
CA GLN A 145 0.49 -10.16 -21.42
C GLN A 145 1.65 -9.22 -21.06
N GLY A 146 2.46 -9.55 -20.05
CA GLY A 146 3.42 -8.62 -19.46
C GLY A 146 2.74 -7.54 -18.62
N ILE A 147 3.55 -6.74 -17.92
CA ILE A 147 3.07 -5.62 -17.08
C ILE A 147 3.03 -4.35 -17.94
N ASP A 148 1.85 -3.74 -18.08
CA ASP A 148 1.72 -2.37 -18.58
C ASP A 148 1.41 -1.45 -17.40
N TYR A 149 2.14 -0.34 -17.31
CA TYR A 149 2.02 0.61 -16.21
C TYR A 149 1.10 1.76 -16.63
N ILE A 150 0.12 2.08 -15.78
CA ILE A 150 -0.74 3.23 -15.98
C ILE A 150 -0.05 4.46 -15.38
N TYR A 151 0.27 5.44 -16.22
CA TYR A 151 0.90 6.70 -15.82
C TYR A 151 -0.14 7.82 -15.64
N GLU A 152 -1.10 7.56 -14.78
CA GLU A 152 -2.26 8.43 -14.52
C GLU A 152 -2.27 8.88 -13.06
N ALA A 153 -2.56 10.16 -12.82
CA ALA A 153 -2.63 10.71 -11.47
C ALA A 153 -3.78 11.71 -11.32
N LYS A 154 -4.36 11.79 -10.12
CA LYS A 154 -5.31 12.84 -9.74
C LYS A 154 -4.57 14.04 -9.15
N LEU A 155 -4.58 15.18 -9.81
CA LEU A 155 -3.98 16.44 -9.34
C LEU A 155 -5.07 17.37 -8.78
N THR A 156 -5.07 17.58 -7.48
CA THR A 156 -6.12 18.35 -6.79
C THR A 156 -5.60 19.74 -6.41
N LEU A 157 -6.18 20.79 -7.01
CA LEU A 157 -5.82 22.18 -6.72
C LEU A 157 -6.67 22.72 -5.57
N VAL A 158 -6.04 23.09 -4.46
CA VAL A 158 -6.70 23.55 -3.24
C VAL A 158 -6.19 24.92 -2.81
N GLY A 159 -6.95 25.64 -1.99
CA GLY A 159 -6.63 26.99 -1.53
C GLY A 159 -7.77 27.98 -1.72
N GLU A 160 -7.57 29.20 -1.25
CA GLU A 160 -8.61 30.23 -1.16
C GLU A 160 -9.20 30.65 -2.52
N GLY A 161 -10.38 31.28 -2.44
CA GLY A 161 -10.95 32.02 -3.57
C GLY A 161 -9.92 32.98 -4.17
N SER A 162 -9.74 32.92 -5.49
CA SER A 162 -8.75 33.74 -6.22
C SER A 162 -7.26 33.44 -5.91
N ALA A 163 -6.94 32.30 -5.27
CA ALA A 163 -5.55 31.89 -5.01
C ALA A 163 -4.71 31.60 -6.28
N GLY A 164 -5.35 31.51 -7.45
CA GLY A 164 -4.69 31.25 -8.73
C GLY A 164 -4.87 29.83 -9.27
N LYS A 165 -5.75 29.02 -8.68
CA LYS A 165 -6.01 27.62 -9.11
C LYS A 165 -6.28 27.50 -10.61
N THR A 166 -7.30 28.22 -11.11
CA THR A 166 -7.65 28.25 -12.53
C THR A 166 -6.53 28.81 -13.41
N SER A 167 -5.74 29.77 -12.91
CA SER A 167 -4.58 30.30 -13.63
C SER A 167 -3.47 29.26 -13.78
N LEU A 168 -3.18 28.49 -12.72
CA LEU A 168 -2.21 27.40 -12.77
C LEU A 168 -2.71 26.28 -13.68
N GLN A 169 -3.96 25.85 -13.53
CA GLN A 169 -4.59 24.85 -14.39
C GLN A 169 -4.48 25.23 -15.87
N ALA A 170 -4.78 26.47 -16.24
CA ALA A 170 -4.67 26.95 -17.62
C ALA A 170 -3.22 26.88 -18.13
N ARG A 171 -2.24 27.31 -17.32
CA ARG A 171 -0.81 27.29 -17.68
C ARG A 171 -0.20 25.89 -17.75
N LEU A 172 -0.74 24.94 -17.00
CA LEU A 172 -0.35 23.52 -17.10
C LEU A 172 -0.80 22.94 -18.45
N LEU A 173 -2.05 23.20 -18.87
CA LEU A 173 -2.55 22.73 -20.17
C LEU A 173 -1.86 23.41 -21.36
N ASP A 174 -1.66 24.72 -21.27
CA ASP A 174 -0.93 25.50 -22.27
C ASP A 174 -0.10 26.60 -21.59
N ALA A 175 1.22 26.48 -21.70
CA ALA A 175 2.16 27.43 -21.13
C ALA A 175 1.97 28.87 -21.64
N LYS A 176 1.29 29.08 -22.77
CA LYS A 176 0.99 30.39 -23.36
C LYS A 176 -0.46 30.86 -23.12
N ALA A 177 -1.28 30.09 -22.41
CA ALA A 177 -2.68 30.42 -22.15
C ALA A 177 -2.84 31.82 -21.52
N GLU A 178 -3.83 32.56 -22.02
CA GLU A 178 -4.26 33.80 -21.40
C GLU A 178 -4.81 33.53 -20.00
N LEU A 179 -4.49 34.43 -19.06
CA LEU A 179 -4.95 34.27 -17.69
C LEU A 179 -6.44 34.64 -17.60
N PRO A 180 -7.24 33.87 -16.83
CA PRO A 180 -8.64 34.18 -16.63
C PRO A 180 -8.83 35.58 -16.04
N LYS A 181 -9.87 36.28 -16.48
CA LYS A 181 -10.21 37.62 -15.98
C LYS A 181 -10.58 37.53 -14.49
N LYS A 182 -10.32 38.59 -13.73
CA LYS A 182 -10.51 38.62 -12.26
C LYS A 182 -11.95 38.27 -11.83
N ASP A 183 -12.93 38.53 -12.70
CA ASP A 183 -14.35 38.30 -12.43
C ASP A 183 -14.85 36.91 -12.85
N SER A 184 -14.06 36.15 -13.61
CA SER A 184 -14.41 34.77 -13.97
C SER A 184 -14.01 33.82 -12.84
N ARG A 185 -14.98 33.48 -11.97
CA ARG A 185 -14.80 32.45 -10.94
C ARG A 185 -15.30 31.09 -11.45
N THR A 186 -14.52 30.04 -11.23
CA THR A 186 -14.99 28.66 -11.44
C THR A 186 -16.18 28.37 -10.52
N ARG A 187 -17.27 27.86 -11.11
CA ARG A 187 -18.45 27.38 -10.38
C ARG A 187 -18.36 25.86 -10.27
N GLY A 188 -18.55 25.33 -9.06
CA GLY A 188 -18.47 23.89 -8.81
C GLY A 188 -17.07 23.33 -9.01
N ILE A 189 -16.98 22.17 -9.66
CA ILE A 189 -15.74 21.42 -9.90
C ILE A 189 -15.58 21.23 -11.40
N LYS A 190 -14.39 21.51 -11.93
CA LYS A 190 -14.02 21.19 -13.31
C LYS A 190 -12.82 20.25 -13.33
N ILE A 191 -12.88 19.23 -14.18
CA ILE A 191 -11.80 18.26 -14.37
C ILE A 191 -11.21 18.48 -15.76
N TYR A 192 -9.88 18.52 -15.83
CA TYR A 192 -9.14 18.67 -17.08
C TYR A 192 -8.03 17.64 -17.19
N ASP A 193 -7.78 17.13 -18.39
CA ASP A 193 -6.71 16.16 -18.62
C ASP A 193 -5.45 16.89 -19.08
N TRP A 194 -4.46 16.97 -18.19
CA TRP A 194 -3.14 17.43 -18.54
C TRP A 194 -2.27 16.28 -19.02
N LYS A 195 -2.08 16.20 -20.34
CA LYS A 195 -1.25 15.17 -20.98
C LYS A 195 0.17 15.68 -21.19
N PHE A 196 1.15 14.97 -20.67
CA PHE A 196 2.56 15.34 -20.81
C PHE A 196 3.47 14.13 -20.99
N LYS A 197 4.68 14.35 -21.48
CA LYS A 197 5.72 13.32 -21.64
C LYS A 197 6.94 13.71 -20.83
N LYS A 198 7.32 12.87 -19.87
CA LYS A 198 8.62 12.96 -19.21
C LYS A 198 9.57 12.01 -19.93
N ASN A 199 10.70 12.52 -20.45
CA ASN A 199 11.77 11.77 -21.12
C ASN A 199 11.38 11.05 -22.43
N ASN A 200 10.50 11.62 -23.24
CA ASN A 200 10.13 11.18 -24.61
C ASN A 200 9.55 9.76 -24.79
N LEU A 201 9.49 8.92 -23.75
CA LEU A 201 9.15 7.50 -23.90
C LEU A 201 7.73 7.13 -23.47
N LYS A 202 7.06 7.91 -22.61
CA LYS A 202 5.76 7.50 -22.02
C LYS A 202 4.78 8.67 -21.88
N ASN A 203 3.52 8.41 -22.24
CA ASN A 203 2.42 9.35 -22.07
C ASN A 203 1.95 9.33 -20.62
N HIS A 204 1.94 10.49 -19.96
CA HIS A 204 1.42 10.66 -18.61
C HIS A 204 0.15 11.52 -18.70
N ILE A 205 -0.81 11.25 -17.80
CA ILE A 205 -2.04 12.03 -17.68
C ILE A 205 -2.21 12.44 -16.22
N ALA A 206 -2.36 13.74 -15.99
CA ALA A 206 -2.80 14.27 -14.71
C ALA A 206 -4.21 14.84 -14.85
N HIS A 207 -5.18 14.27 -14.14
CA HIS A 207 -6.53 14.80 -14.05
C HIS A 207 -6.53 15.95 -13.06
N ILE A 208 -6.60 17.18 -13.56
CA ILE A 208 -6.61 18.40 -12.76
C ILE A 208 -8.02 18.67 -12.27
N TRP A 209 -8.22 18.57 -10.96
CA TRP A 209 -9.45 18.98 -10.28
C TRP A 209 -9.33 20.44 -9.85
N ASP A 210 -9.95 21.35 -10.60
CA ASP A 210 -10.06 22.78 -10.28
C ASP A 210 -11.34 23.05 -9.51
N PHE A 211 -11.18 23.29 -8.20
CA PHE A 211 -12.29 23.59 -7.30
C PHE A 211 -12.63 25.08 -7.31
N GLY A 212 -13.90 25.42 -7.50
CA GLY A 212 -14.38 26.78 -7.32
C GLY A 212 -14.17 27.27 -5.88
N GLY A 213 -13.42 28.35 -5.70
CA GLY A 213 -13.14 28.93 -4.38
C GLY A 213 -14.24 29.84 -3.86
N GLN A 214 -15.51 29.42 -3.94
CA GLN A 214 -16.62 30.11 -3.27
C GLN A 214 -16.88 29.43 -1.92
N ASP A 215 -16.98 30.22 -0.85
CA ASP A 215 -17.07 29.77 0.56
C ASP A 215 -18.19 28.74 0.81
N VAL A 216 -19.26 28.81 0.02
CA VAL A 216 -20.42 27.91 0.08
C VAL A 216 -20.06 26.44 -0.22
N TYR A 217 -18.95 26.16 -0.91
CA TYR A 217 -18.56 24.80 -1.32
C TYR A 217 -17.47 24.15 -0.44
N TYR A 218 -16.96 24.83 0.59
CA TYR A 218 -15.89 24.29 1.45
C TYR A 218 -16.27 22.94 2.11
N PRO A 219 -17.51 22.73 2.58
CA PRO A 219 -17.94 21.42 3.08
C PRO A 219 -17.97 20.34 1.99
N VAL A 220 -18.25 20.72 0.74
CA VAL A 220 -18.40 19.79 -0.40
C VAL A 220 -17.03 19.33 -0.91
N HIS A 221 -16.00 20.18 -0.83
CA HIS A 221 -14.65 19.85 -1.26
C HIS A 221 -14.09 18.62 -0.55
N ARG A 222 -14.45 18.40 0.72
CA ARG A 222 -14.01 17.24 1.53
C ARG A 222 -14.37 15.89 0.90
N PHE A 223 -15.48 15.79 0.16
CA PHE A 223 -15.86 14.54 -0.51
C PHE A 223 -14.94 14.17 -1.68
N PHE A 224 -14.15 15.13 -2.18
CA PHE A 224 -13.28 14.95 -3.33
C PHE A 224 -11.79 14.98 -2.95
N LEU A 225 -11.46 15.31 -1.70
CA LEU A 225 -10.14 15.08 -1.15
C LEU A 225 -10.06 13.59 -0.79
N THR A 226 -9.28 12.84 -1.55
CA THR A 226 -9.14 11.40 -1.38
C THR A 226 -7.68 11.02 -1.40
N GLU A 227 -7.36 9.86 -0.84
CA GLU A 227 -6.08 9.19 -1.05
C GLU A 227 -5.79 8.96 -2.54
N ASN A 228 -4.53 8.66 -2.88
CA ASN A 228 -4.02 8.50 -4.25
C ASN A 228 -4.15 9.77 -5.11
N SER A 229 -4.01 10.94 -4.49
CA SER A 229 -3.97 12.23 -5.16
C SER A 229 -2.60 12.90 -5.02
N VAL A 230 -2.32 13.89 -5.86
CA VAL A 230 -1.28 14.89 -5.62
C VAL A 230 -1.99 16.19 -5.30
N PHE A 231 -1.74 16.77 -4.13
CA PHE A 231 -2.35 18.03 -3.71
C PHE A 231 -1.42 19.20 -4.03
N VAL A 232 -1.95 20.27 -4.61
CA VAL A 232 -1.24 21.53 -4.80
C VAL A 232 -2.03 22.62 -4.10
N LEU A 233 -1.49 23.12 -2.99
CA LEU A 233 -2.06 24.19 -2.21
C LEU A 233 -1.56 25.53 -2.74
N LEU A 234 -2.47 26.33 -3.30
CA LEU A 234 -2.13 27.65 -3.81
C LEU A 234 -2.46 28.74 -2.80
N ALA A 235 -1.53 29.68 -2.65
CA ALA A 235 -1.68 30.91 -1.88
C ALA A 235 -1.32 32.13 -2.73
N SER A 236 -2.04 33.23 -2.55
CA SER A 236 -1.82 34.48 -3.29
C SER A 236 -1.16 35.53 -2.41
N THR A 237 0.00 36.02 -2.80
CA THR A 237 0.69 37.15 -2.13
C THR A 237 -0.11 38.46 -2.11
N ARG A 238 -1.24 38.52 -2.83
CA ARG A 238 -2.16 39.68 -2.85
C ARG A 238 -3.19 39.66 -1.72
N GLN A 239 -3.33 38.54 -1.01
CA GLN A 239 -4.21 38.42 0.15
C GLN A 239 -3.37 38.36 1.42
N THR A 240 -3.80 39.06 2.46
CA THR A 240 -3.10 39.10 3.75
C THR A 240 -3.42 37.91 4.63
N HIS A 241 -4.51 37.19 4.33
CA HIS A 241 -4.97 36.03 5.09
C HIS A 241 -5.22 34.85 4.15
N HIS A 242 -4.65 33.71 4.53
CA HIS A 242 -4.87 32.42 3.90
C HIS A 242 -5.29 31.44 4.97
N ASN A 243 -6.31 30.63 4.70
CA ASN A 243 -6.81 29.66 5.67
C ASN A 243 -5.99 28.37 5.65
N PHE A 244 -4.67 28.49 5.88
CA PHE A 244 -3.77 27.34 5.95
C PHE A 244 -4.18 26.37 7.06
N ASP A 245 -4.67 26.91 8.19
CA ASP A 245 -5.20 26.14 9.32
C ASP A 245 -6.44 25.32 8.97
N TYR A 246 -7.15 25.68 7.90
CA TYR A 246 -8.19 24.84 7.32
C TYR A 246 -7.61 23.84 6.32
N TRP A 247 -6.89 24.32 5.31
CA TRP A 247 -6.50 23.49 4.16
C TRP A 247 -5.50 22.40 4.51
N ILE A 248 -4.47 22.70 5.31
CA ILE A 248 -3.43 21.73 5.64
C ILE A 248 -4.01 20.56 6.46
N PRO A 249 -4.71 20.78 7.58
CA PRO A 249 -5.33 19.67 8.32
C PRO A 249 -6.35 18.90 7.50
N THR A 250 -7.13 19.59 6.66
CA THR A 250 -8.12 18.92 5.79
C THR A 250 -7.44 17.99 4.77
N ILE A 251 -6.34 18.41 4.14
CA ILE A 251 -5.57 17.55 3.22
C ILE A 251 -5.01 16.34 3.97
N TYR A 252 -4.40 16.53 5.15
CA TYR A 252 -3.86 15.41 5.91
C TYR A 252 -4.94 14.43 6.40
N GLN A 253 -6.12 14.94 6.76
CA GLN A 253 -7.22 14.12 7.24
C GLN A 253 -7.83 13.24 6.12
N PHE A 254 -7.99 13.77 4.91
CA PHE A 254 -8.70 13.08 3.83
C PHE A 254 -7.80 12.55 2.70
N GLY A 255 -6.62 13.14 2.53
CA GLY A 255 -5.62 12.76 1.53
C GLY A 255 -4.65 11.67 1.98
N GLY A 256 -4.63 11.31 3.26
CA GLY A 256 -3.76 10.28 3.80
C GLY A 256 -2.27 10.58 3.57
N LYS A 257 -1.54 9.64 2.96
CA LYS A 257 -0.10 9.78 2.62
C LYS A 257 0.17 10.44 1.26
N SER A 258 -0.84 11.05 0.64
CA SER A 258 -0.73 11.69 -0.68
C SER A 258 0.30 12.83 -0.69
N PRO A 259 1.15 12.94 -1.74
CA PRO A 259 2.10 14.04 -1.86
C PRO A 259 1.38 15.41 -1.88
N THR A 260 1.92 16.37 -1.13
CA THR A 260 1.38 17.74 -1.06
C THR A 260 2.46 18.76 -1.39
N LEU A 261 2.15 19.66 -2.32
CA LEU A 261 2.98 20.79 -2.74
C LEU A 261 2.31 22.09 -2.26
N VAL A 262 3.09 23.01 -1.69
CA VAL A 262 2.64 24.33 -1.22
C VAL A 262 3.40 25.42 -1.95
#